data_AF-A0A0D6P471-F1
#
_entry.id   AF-A0A0D6P471-F1
#
_cell.length_a   1.000
_cell.length_b   1.000
_cell.length_c   1.000
_cell.angle_alpha   90.00
_cell.angle_beta   90.00
_cell.angle_gamma   90.00
#
_symmetry.space_group_name_H-M   'P 1'
#
loop_
_entity.id
_entity.type
_entity.pdbx_description
1 polymer ?
#
loop_
_entity_poly.entity_id
_entity_poly.type
_entity_poly.pdbx_seq_one_letter_code
_entity_poly.pdbx_strand_id
1 'polypeptide(L)'
;MPDTHAAAQAAVQPLTGTVDAVVIGAGFSGMYMLHKLRDQLGLNAQVFEAGDGVGGTWYWNRYPGARCDSDSYIYCFTFDRQMLQDWQWSERYPEQPEILRYLEFVADRLDLRRSIRFGTRVTEAVFNETDGTWTVRTDRGDTLTTRYLIAAVGSLSATNVPDIKGLDRFAGKWYHTSRWPHGGVDFTAKRVGVIGTGATAVQAIPVIAQQAKQLTVFQRTPNFCVPARNGKVDPEVWAARRARYDEIIRNIRASYFGFELDFIPKSVLETPPEEREAVFESMWDEGGFRFWLGNYQDMFFVREANELCGDFIKRKIRRIVKDPAVAEKLIPTT
;
A
#
# COMPACT_ATOMS: atom_id res chain seq x y z
N MET A 1 -15.67 18.49 19.74
CA MET A 1 -16.55 17.63 20.56
C MET A 1 -15.89 16.27 20.61
N PRO A 2 -15.63 15.70 21.80
CA PRO A 2 -14.99 14.40 21.88
C PRO A 2 -15.97 13.32 21.39
N ASP A 3 -15.46 12.41 20.57
CA ASP A 3 -16.18 11.28 20.00
C ASP A 3 -16.80 10.41 21.10
N THR A 4 -18.13 10.47 21.24
CA THR A 4 -18.90 9.54 22.06
C THR A 4 -19.15 8.25 21.29
N HIS A 5 -18.10 7.44 21.16
CA HIS A 5 -18.22 6.00 20.91
C HIS A 5 -17.37 5.21 21.93
N ALA A 6 -17.53 5.56 23.22
CA ALA A 6 -17.22 4.63 24.30
C ALA A 6 -18.43 3.71 24.50
N ALA A 7 -18.65 2.79 23.56
CA ALA A 7 -19.38 1.58 23.90
C ALA A 7 -18.49 0.82 24.89
N ALA A 8 -19.00 0.57 26.09
CA ALA A 8 -18.32 -0.26 27.08
C ALA A 8 -18.12 -1.66 26.46
N GLN A 9 -16.96 -1.91 25.86
CA GLN A 9 -16.52 -3.26 25.54
C GLN A 9 -16.44 -4.00 26.88
N ALA A 10 -17.27 -5.02 27.05
CA ALA A 10 -17.10 -5.96 28.16
C ALA A 10 -15.63 -6.37 28.20
N ALA A 11 -15.02 -6.34 29.39
CA ALA A 11 -13.60 -6.62 29.54
C ALA A 11 -13.28 -8.00 28.97
N VAL A 12 -12.72 -8.03 27.75
CA VAL A 12 -12.31 -9.26 27.10
C VAL A 12 -11.21 -9.84 27.97
N GLN A 13 -11.42 -11.04 28.52
CA GLN A 13 -10.41 -11.65 29.38
C GLN A 13 -9.08 -11.77 28.62
N PRO A 14 -7.95 -11.50 29.29
CA PRO A 14 -6.64 -11.72 28.70
C PRO A 14 -6.46 -13.18 28.30
N LEU A 15 -5.90 -13.41 27.12
CA LEU A 15 -5.46 -14.75 26.70
C LEU A 15 -4.17 -15.10 27.42
N THR A 16 -4.19 -16.23 28.09
CA THR A 16 -3.01 -16.84 28.72
C THR A 16 -2.89 -18.29 28.33
N GLY A 17 -1.67 -18.78 28.12
CA GLY A 17 -1.40 -20.20 27.85
C GLY A 17 -0.47 -20.41 26.66
N THR A 18 -0.54 -21.61 26.10
CA THR A 18 0.34 -22.04 25.00
C THR A 18 -0.44 -22.20 23.71
N VAL A 19 0.12 -21.67 22.62
CA VAL A 19 -0.35 -21.87 21.25
C VAL A 19 0.81 -22.36 20.38
N ASP A 20 0.52 -22.93 19.22
CA ASP A 20 1.58 -23.40 18.31
C ASP A 20 2.28 -22.22 17.63
N ALA A 21 1.50 -21.23 17.19
CA ALA A 21 1.98 -20.06 16.47
C ALA A 21 1.29 -18.76 16.90
N VAL A 22 2.06 -17.68 16.98
CA VAL A 22 1.55 -16.30 17.08
C VAL A 22 1.91 -15.54 15.82
N VAL A 23 0.94 -14.84 15.23
CA VAL A 23 1.15 -13.92 14.11
C VAL A 23 0.86 -12.48 14.58
N ILE A 24 1.75 -11.55 14.26
CA ILE A 24 1.57 -10.13 14.59
C ILE A 24 1.16 -9.38 13.32
N GLY A 25 -0.08 -8.86 13.29
CA GLY A 25 -0.67 -8.10 12.19
C GLY A 25 -1.68 -8.91 11.37
N ALA A 26 -2.75 -8.27 10.93
CA ALA A 26 -3.82 -8.82 10.08
C ALA A 26 -3.94 -8.09 8.73
N GLY A 27 -2.80 -7.70 8.15
CA GLY A 27 -2.68 -7.34 6.72
C GLY A 27 -2.58 -8.58 5.82
N PHE A 28 -2.25 -8.38 4.53
CA PHE A 28 -2.09 -9.46 3.55
C PHE A 28 -1.27 -10.65 4.08
N SER A 29 -0.04 -10.39 4.55
CA SER A 29 0.85 -11.45 5.05
C SER A 29 0.30 -12.17 6.27
N GLY A 30 -0.29 -11.43 7.22
CA GLY A 30 -0.82 -12.01 8.46
C GLY A 30 -2.05 -12.88 8.23
N MET A 31 -2.98 -12.39 7.40
CA MET A 31 -4.16 -13.16 6.98
C MET A 31 -3.76 -14.43 6.24
N TYR A 32 -2.81 -14.33 5.30
CA TYR A 32 -2.32 -15.51 4.59
C TYR A 32 -1.63 -16.49 5.52
N MET A 33 -0.78 -16.02 6.44
CA MET A 33 -0.11 -16.92 7.37
C MET A 33 -1.07 -17.59 8.34
N LEU A 34 -2.12 -16.90 8.80
CA LEU A 34 -3.17 -17.56 9.57
C LEU A 34 -3.82 -18.69 8.78
N HIS A 35 -4.21 -18.45 7.53
CA HIS A 35 -4.79 -19.49 6.68
C HIS A 35 -3.84 -20.68 6.52
N LYS A 36 -2.55 -20.44 6.27
CA LYS A 36 -1.55 -21.51 6.10
C LYS A 36 -1.34 -22.31 7.38
N LEU A 37 -1.18 -21.63 8.53
CA LEU A 37 -0.91 -22.29 9.80
C LEU A 37 -2.13 -23.05 10.32
N ARG A 38 -3.30 -22.39 10.34
CA ARG A 38 -4.52 -22.95 10.93
C ARG A 38 -5.22 -23.95 10.01
N ASP A 39 -5.47 -23.56 8.75
CA ASP A 39 -6.35 -24.34 7.87
C ASP A 39 -5.60 -25.41 7.08
N GLN A 40 -4.34 -25.16 6.72
CA GLN A 40 -3.55 -26.13 5.93
C GLN A 40 -2.65 -27.02 6.78
N LEU A 41 -2.17 -26.52 7.93
CA LEU A 41 -1.28 -27.29 8.82
C LEU A 41 -1.97 -27.76 10.11
N GLY A 42 -3.20 -27.30 10.40
CA GLY A 42 -3.95 -27.71 11.59
C GLY A 42 -3.39 -27.19 12.91
N LEU A 43 -2.56 -26.14 12.88
CA LEU A 43 -1.94 -25.57 14.07
C LEU A 43 -2.91 -24.64 14.83
N ASN A 44 -2.79 -24.63 16.15
CA ASN A 44 -3.44 -23.63 16.99
C ASN A 44 -2.71 -22.28 16.85
N ALA A 45 -3.20 -21.44 15.93
CA ALA A 45 -2.61 -20.14 15.62
C ALA A 45 -3.47 -18.98 16.13
N GLN A 46 -2.83 -18.00 16.80
CA GLN A 46 -3.45 -16.76 17.26
C GLN A 46 -2.83 -15.56 16.56
N VAL A 47 -3.67 -14.66 16.04
CA VAL A 47 -3.22 -13.38 15.46
C VAL A 47 -3.57 -12.22 16.39
N PHE A 48 -2.67 -11.26 16.52
CA PHE A 48 -2.94 -9.97 17.17
C PHE A 48 -2.89 -8.84 16.14
N GLU A 49 -3.92 -7.99 16.12
CA GLU A 49 -3.99 -6.80 15.26
C GLU A 49 -4.33 -5.58 16.11
N ALA A 50 -3.57 -4.50 15.89
CA ALA A 50 -3.74 -3.27 16.65
C ALA A 50 -4.98 -2.48 16.19
N GLY A 51 -5.41 -2.63 14.93
CA GLY A 51 -6.66 -2.08 14.42
C GLY A 51 -7.87 -2.91 14.83
N ASP A 52 -9.06 -2.36 14.63
CA ASP A 52 -10.34 -3.01 14.98
C ASP A 52 -10.85 -3.96 13.88
N GLY A 53 -10.07 -4.16 12.82
CA GLY A 53 -10.41 -5.01 11.69
C GLY A 53 -9.19 -5.46 10.90
N VAL A 54 -9.42 -6.32 9.92
CA VAL A 54 -8.38 -6.78 8.98
C VAL A 54 -7.99 -5.68 8.00
N GLY A 55 -6.91 -5.91 7.25
CA GLY A 55 -6.54 -5.10 6.09
C GLY A 55 -5.17 -4.45 6.19
N GLY A 56 -4.60 -4.36 7.40
CA GLY A 56 -3.28 -3.77 7.63
C GLY A 56 -3.18 -2.35 7.06
N THR A 57 -2.29 -2.14 6.09
CA THR A 57 -2.15 -0.86 5.37
C THR A 57 -3.50 -0.28 4.94
N TRP A 58 -4.41 -1.11 4.42
CA TRP A 58 -5.71 -0.71 3.91
C TRP A 58 -6.76 -0.48 5.00
N TYR A 59 -6.49 -0.89 6.24
CA TYR A 59 -7.31 -0.46 7.38
C TYR A 59 -6.96 0.97 7.81
N TRP A 60 -5.66 1.29 7.84
CA TRP A 60 -5.12 2.53 8.41
C TRP A 60 -5.08 3.73 7.45
N ASN A 61 -4.76 3.50 6.18
CA ASN A 61 -4.49 4.57 5.20
C ASN A 61 -5.76 5.05 4.49
N ARG A 62 -6.64 5.75 5.21
CA ARG A 62 -7.93 6.24 4.70
C ARG A 62 -7.89 7.68 4.17
N TYR A 63 -6.70 8.20 3.88
CA TYR A 63 -6.56 9.55 3.34
C TYR A 63 -7.20 9.65 1.95
N PRO A 64 -7.70 10.84 1.55
CA PRO A 64 -8.37 11.00 0.27
C PRO A 64 -7.45 10.61 -0.89
N GLY A 65 -7.95 9.79 -1.82
CA GLY A 65 -7.20 9.33 -2.99
C GLY A 65 -6.26 8.13 -2.74
N ALA A 66 -6.21 7.57 -1.52
CA ALA A 66 -5.41 6.38 -1.22
C ALA A 66 -5.76 5.21 -2.16
N ARG A 67 -4.78 4.73 -2.92
CA ARG A 67 -4.93 3.70 -3.97
C ARG A 67 -3.72 2.78 -4.03
N CYS A 68 -3.87 1.60 -4.62
CA CYS A 68 -2.72 0.76 -4.97
C CYS A 68 -2.09 1.24 -6.28
N ASP A 69 -0.79 1.00 -6.42
CA ASP A 69 -0.06 1.31 -7.67
C ASP A 69 0.13 0.05 -8.54
N SER A 70 -0.24 -1.13 -8.03
CA SER A 70 -0.30 -2.38 -8.77
C SER A 70 -1.65 -2.59 -9.43
N ASP A 71 -1.69 -3.14 -10.64
CA ASP A 71 -2.94 -3.47 -11.29
C ASP A 71 -3.77 -4.42 -10.42
N SER A 72 -5.08 -4.17 -10.32
CA SER A 72 -5.98 -4.84 -9.40
C SER A 72 -6.02 -6.36 -9.55
N TYR A 73 -5.85 -6.85 -10.78
CA TYR A 73 -5.85 -8.28 -11.06
C TYR A 73 -4.63 -9.03 -10.47
N ILE A 74 -3.55 -8.34 -10.10
CA ILE A 74 -2.36 -8.93 -9.43
C ILE A 74 -2.19 -8.46 -7.99
N TYR A 75 -2.86 -7.38 -7.58
CA TYR A 75 -2.87 -6.92 -6.18
C TYR A 75 -3.91 -7.66 -5.32
N CYS A 76 -3.82 -8.99 -5.34
CA CYS A 76 -4.76 -9.88 -4.65
C CYS A 76 -4.08 -11.20 -4.26
N PHE A 77 -4.74 -12.00 -3.42
CA PHE A 77 -4.32 -13.36 -3.14
C PHE A 77 -4.58 -14.30 -4.33
N THR A 78 -3.59 -15.11 -4.66
CA THR A 78 -3.61 -15.99 -5.85
C THR A 78 -3.68 -17.48 -5.52
N PHE A 79 -3.90 -17.85 -4.25
CA PHE A 79 -3.89 -19.26 -3.81
C PHE A 79 -5.24 -19.99 -3.99
N ASP A 80 -6.36 -19.25 -4.06
CA ASP A 80 -7.70 -19.81 -4.26
C ASP A 80 -8.24 -19.30 -5.60
N ARG A 81 -8.43 -20.25 -6.54
CA ARG A 81 -8.93 -19.96 -7.89
C ARG A 81 -10.36 -19.45 -7.89
N GLN A 82 -11.22 -19.99 -7.03
CA GLN A 82 -12.62 -19.58 -6.97
C GLN A 82 -12.71 -18.16 -6.44
N MET A 83 -11.89 -17.81 -5.45
CA MET A 83 -11.80 -16.47 -4.92
C MET A 83 -11.39 -15.42 -5.97
N LEU A 84 -10.50 -15.79 -6.90
CA LEU A 84 -10.14 -14.94 -8.05
C LEU A 84 -11.29 -14.73 -9.04
N GLN A 85 -12.26 -15.65 -9.09
CA GLN A 85 -13.45 -15.53 -9.95
C GLN A 85 -14.59 -14.78 -9.26
N ASP A 86 -14.74 -14.97 -7.95
CA ASP A 86 -15.83 -14.42 -7.13
C ASP A 86 -15.69 -12.91 -6.89
N TRP A 87 -14.47 -12.37 -6.91
CA TRP A 87 -14.22 -10.94 -6.73
C TRP A 87 -14.05 -10.23 -8.07
N GLN A 88 -14.76 -9.11 -8.25
CA GLN A 88 -14.61 -8.25 -9.43
C GLN A 88 -14.19 -6.85 -9.02
N TRP A 89 -13.03 -6.43 -9.52
CA TRP A 89 -12.51 -5.08 -9.30
C TRP A 89 -13.22 -4.04 -10.15
N SER A 90 -13.51 -2.88 -9.56
CA SER A 90 -14.21 -1.79 -10.23
C SER A 90 -13.30 -0.98 -11.16
N GLU A 91 -12.01 -0.90 -10.84
CA GLU A 91 -11.01 -0.09 -11.55
C GLU A 91 -9.64 -0.76 -11.62
N ARG A 92 -8.77 -0.24 -12.49
CA ARG A 92 -7.39 -0.73 -12.67
C ARG A 92 -6.58 -0.61 -11.38
N TYR A 93 -6.73 0.51 -10.67
CA TYR A 93 -6.05 0.83 -9.41
C TYR A 93 -7.07 1.19 -8.32
N PRO A 94 -7.68 0.19 -7.66
CA PRO A 94 -8.75 0.38 -6.68
C PRO A 94 -8.35 1.30 -5.53
N GLU A 95 -9.29 2.14 -5.12
CA GLU A 95 -9.16 2.91 -3.89
C GLU A 95 -9.14 2.00 -2.64
N GLN A 96 -8.57 2.55 -1.57
CA GLN A 96 -8.48 1.89 -0.28
C GLN A 96 -9.79 1.22 0.19
N PRO A 97 -10.99 1.84 0.07
CA PRO A 97 -12.22 1.19 0.52
C PRO A 97 -12.53 -0.12 -0.22
N GLU A 98 -12.24 -0.21 -1.51
CA GLU A 98 -12.48 -1.44 -2.28
C GLU A 98 -11.48 -2.54 -1.90
N ILE A 99 -10.20 -2.18 -1.74
CA ILE A 99 -9.17 -3.13 -1.30
C ILE A 99 -9.46 -3.63 0.12
N LEU A 100 -9.93 -2.76 1.01
CA LEU A 100 -10.35 -3.18 2.34
C LEU A 100 -11.52 -4.16 2.27
N ARG A 101 -12.56 -3.89 1.46
CA ARG A 101 -13.68 -4.82 1.25
C ARG A 101 -13.22 -6.17 0.69
N TYR A 102 -12.24 -6.18 -0.21
CA TYR A 102 -11.64 -7.42 -0.70
C TYR A 102 -11.01 -8.23 0.43
N LEU A 103 -10.23 -7.58 1.30
CA LEU A 103 -9.60 -8.25 2.44
C LEU A 103 -10.63 -8.70 3.49
N GLU A 104 -11.70 -7.94 3.69
CA GLU A 104 -12.82 -8.33 4.54
C GLU A 104 -13.53 -9.58 3.99
N PHE A 105 -13.79 -9.61 2.67
CA PHE A 105 -14.34 -10.76 1.94
C PHE A 105 -13.45 -12.00 2.11
N VAL A 106 -12.14 -11.87 1.96
CA VAL A 106 -11.19 -12.97 2.18
C VAL A 106 -11.27 -13.47 3.62
N ALA A 107 -11.28 -12.56 4.59
CA ALA A 107 -11.36 -12.90 6.00
C ALA A 107 -12.68 -13.59 6.38
N ASP A 108 -13.79 -13.26 5.72
CA ASP A 108 -15.09 -13.92 5.93
C ASP A 108 -15.12 -15.29 5.27
N ARG A 109 -14.67 -15.38 4.01
CA ARG A 109 -14.63 -16.62 3.24
C ARG A 109 -13.80 -17.71 3.93
N LEU A 110 -12.71 -17.32 4.56
CA LEU A 110 -11.81 -18.23 5.27
C LEU A 110 -12.07 -18.29 6.78
N ASP A 111 -13.11 -17.62 7.26
CA ASP A 111 -13.44 -17.48 8.69
C ASP A 111 -12.19 -17.17 9.55
N LEU A 112 -11.41 -16.17 9.12
CA LEU A 112 -10.14 -15.81 9.78
C LEU A 112 -10.39 -15.09 11.11
N ARG A 113 -11.47 -14.30 11.18
CA ARG A 113 -11.76 -13.39 12.31
C ARG A 113 -11.80 -14.11 13.66
N ARG A 114 -12.28 -15.36 13.72
CA ARG A 114 -12.33 -16.15 14.97
C ARG A 114 -10.96 -16.38 15.63
N SER A 115 -9.88 -16.27 14.86
CA SER A 115 -8.49 -16.48 15.34
C SER A 115 -7.69 -15.17 15.37
N ILE A 116 -8.36 -14.02 15.26
CA ILE A 116 -7.74 -12.70 15.30
C ILE A 116 -8.27 -11.92 16.50
N ARG A 117 -7.36 -11.44 17.35
CA ARG A 117 -7.69 -10.52 18.44
C ARG A 117 -7.38 -9.09 17.99
N PHE A 118 -8.42 -8.36 17.64
CA PHE A 118 -8.37 -6.97 17.20
C PHE A 118 -8.19 -6.00 18.38
N GLY A 119 -7.88 -4.73 18.09
CA GLY A 119 -7.70 -3.68 19.10
C GLY A 119 -6.63 -4.02 20.14
N THR A 120 -5.66 -4.86 19.76
CA THR A 120 -4.68 -5.49 20.64
C THR A 120 -3.29 -5.40 20.03
N ARG A 121 -2.41 -4.63 20.65
CA ARG A 121 -1.03 -4.42 20.21
C ARG A 121 -0.11 -5.36 20.97
N VAL A 122 0.69 -6.14 20.24
CA VAL A 122 1.85 -6.82 20.83
C VAL A 122 2.88 -5.76 21.24
N THR A 123 3.26 -5.76 22.51
CA THR A 123 4.21 -4.81 23.11
C THR A 123 5.58 -5.43 23.34
N GLU A 124 5.64 -6.75 23.45
CA GLU A 124 6.87 -7.47 23.78
C GLU A 124 6.84 -8.90 23.23
N ALA A 125 8.00 -9.37 22.76
CA ALA A 125 8.26 -10.77 22.44
C ALA A 125 9.66 -11.15 22.92
N VAL A 126 9.75 -12.10 23.86
CA VAL A 126 11.02 -12.56 24.45
C VAL A 126 11.24 -14.02 24.11
N PHE A 127 12.40 -14.33 23.53
CA PHE A 127 12.78 -15.71 23.27
C PHE A 127 13.42 -16.33 24.51
N ASN A 128 12.95 -17.52 24.87
CA ASN A 128 13.54 -18.38 25.89
C ASN A 128 14.37 -19.46 25.19
N GLU A 129 15.69 -19.36 25.30
CA GLU A 129 16.64 -20.29 24.67
C GLU A 129 16.61 -21.69 25.29
N THR A 130 16.23 -21.82 26.56
CA THR A 130 16.15 -23.13 27.25
C THR A 130 15.00 -23.97 26.70
N ASP A 131 13.84 -23.34 26.51
CA ASP A 131 12.62 -24.03 26.06
C ASP A 131 12.41 -23.96 24.54
N GLY A 132 13.18 -23.12 23.83
CA GLY A 132 13.03 -22.88 22.40
C GLY A 132 11.68 -22.25 22.05
N THR A 133 11.17 -21.36 22.91
CA THR A 133 9.85 -20.74 22.77
C THR A 133 9.90 -19.23 22.94
N TRP A 134 8.87 -18.55 22.44
CA TRP A 134 8.64 -17.13 22.63
C TRP A 134 7.56 -16.91 23.69
N THR A 135 7.77 -15.93 24.57
CA THR A 135 6.71 -15.31 25.36
C THR A 135 6.29 -14.01 24.69
N VAL A 136 5.02 -13.89 24.30
CA VAL A 136 4.45 -12.72 23.63
C VAL A 136 3.47 -12.03 24.56
N ARG A 137 3.61 -10.71 24.74
CA ARG A 137 2.73 -9.88 25.59
C ARG A 137 2.07 -8.75 24.82
N THR A 138 0.87 -8.35 25.26
CA THR A 138 0.07 -7.29 24.63
C THR A 138 -0.26 -6.15 25.58
N ASP A 139 -0.73 -5.03 25.01
CA ASP A 139 -1.26 -3.87 25.73
C ASP A 139 -2.61 -4.13 26.43
N ARG A 140 -3.21 -5.30 26.20
CA ARG A 140 -4.44 -5.78 26.87
C ARG A 140 -4.15 -6.81 27.97
N GLY A 141 -2.88 -7.06 28.27
CA GLY A 141 -2.46 -8.00 29.31
C GLY A 141 -2.45 -9.47 28.86
N ASP A 142 -2.61 -9.76 27.57
CA ASP A 142 -2.45 -11.13 27.05
C ASP A 142 -0.99 -11.57 27.25
N THR A 143 -0.77 -12.84 27.56
CA THR A 143 0.57 -13.46 27.66
C THR A 143 0.51 -14.88 27.11
N LEU A 144 1.05 -15.07 25.91
CA LEU A 144 1.08 -16.37 25.23
C LEU A 144 2.49 -16.90 25.09
N THR A 145 2.65 -18.20 25.32
CA THR A 145 3.87 -18.94 24.95
C THR A 145 3.65 -19.61 23.60
N THR A 146 4.62 -19.51 22.70
CA THR A 146 4.53 -20.08 21.34
C THR A 146 5.87 -20.60 20.85
N ARG A 147 5.87 -21.63 20.00
CA ARG A 147 7.08 -22.09 19.30
C ARG A 147 7.39 -21.21 18.10
N TYR A 148 6.36 -20.81 17.36
CA TYR A 148 6.52 -20.03 16.13
C TYR A 148 5.99 -18.62 16.33
N LEU A 149 6.81 -17.62 16.01
CA LEU A 149 6.43 -16.20 16.00
C LEU A 149 6.60 -15.64 14.59
N ILE A 150 5.51 -15.16 14.00
CA ILE A 150 5.49 -14.61 12.64
C ILE A 150 5.21 -13.10 12.73
N ALA A 151 6.23 -12.28 12.46
CA ALA A 151 6.10 -10.83 12.43
C ALA A 151 5.57 -10.34 11.07
N ALA A 152 4.25 -10.37 10.89
CA ALA A 152 3.55 -9.82 9.71
C ALA A 152 3.23 -8.31 9.86
N VAL A 153 4.16 -7.55 10.45
CA VAL A 153 3.96 -6.15 10.90
C VAL A 153 3.97 -5.11 9.76
N GLY A 154 4.33 -5.52 8.55
CA GLY A 154 4.44 -4.66 7.38
C GLY A 154 5.65 -3.72 7.40
N SER A 155 6.24 -3.46 6.23
CA SER A 155 7.42 -2.59 6.09
C SER A 155 7.09 -1.09 6.20
N LEU A 156 5.81 -0.72 6.09
CA LEU A 156 5.33 0.67 6.02
C LEU A 156 4.23 0.97 7.06
N SER A 157 4.33 0.39 8.26
CA SER A 157 3.32 0.52 9.32
C SER A 157 3.68 1.53 10.42
N ALA A 158 4.98 1.74 10.67
CA ALA A 158 5.44 2.70 11.67
C ALA A 158 5.28 4.13 11.13
N THR A 159 4.51 4.94 11.86
CA THR A 159 4.22 6.33 11.46
C THR A 159 5.42 7.23 11.80
N ASN A 160 5.99 7.90 10.80
CA ASN A 160 7.03 8.90 11.00
C ASN A 160 6.42 10.30 11.09
N VAL A 161 6.21 10.79 12.31
CA VAL A 161 5.79 12.18 12.53
C VAL A 161 7.05 13.05 12.58
N PRO A 162 7.23 14.01 11.65
CA PRO A 162 8.41 14.86 11.67
C PRO A 162 8.42 15.75 12.93
N ASP A 163 9.59 15.89 13.53
CA ASP A 163 9.80 16.80 14.66
C ASP A 163 9.82 18.26 14.18
N ILE A 164 8.63 18.85 14.10
CA ILE A 164 8.43 20.26 13.72
C ILE A 164 8.30 21.07 15.00
N LYS A 165 9.30 21.92 15.27
CA LYS A 165 9.30 22.82 16.43
C LYS A 165 8.02 23.66 16.48
N GLY A 166 7.24 23.50 17.54
CA GLY A 166 6.00 24.25 17.77
C GLY A 166 4.75 23.65 17.13
N LEU A 167 4.82 22.42 16.60
CA LEU A 167 3.64 21.69 16.10
C LEU A 167 2.54 21.55 17.17
N ASP A 168 2.93 21.38 18.43
CA ASP A 168 2.06 21.31 19.60
C ASP A 168 1.22 22.58 19.83
N ARG A 169 1.71 23.74 19.35
CA ARG A 169 1.03 25.04 19.46
C ARG A 169 0.20 25.41 18.24
N PHE A 170 0.17 24.56 17.21
CA PHE A 170 -0.64 24.82 16.03
C PHE A 170 -2.13 24.72 16.39
N ALA A 171 -2.85 25.85 16.32
CA ALA A 171 -4.27 25.91 16.70
C ALA A 171 -5.22 25.20 15.71
N GLY A 172 -4.72 24.87 14.51
CA GLY A 172 -5.47 24.11 13.52
C GLY A 172 -5.41 22.60 13.76
N LYS A 173 -6.23 21.85 13.03
CA LYS A 173 -6.14 20.39 13.02
C LYS A 173 -5.00 19.93 12.12
N TRP A 174 -4.24 18.94 12.56
CA TRP A 174 -3.28 18.23 11.72
C TRP A 174 -3.55 16.73 11.79
N TYR A 175 -3.24 16.04 10.70
CA TYR A 175 -3.49 14.62 10.53
C TYR A 175 -2.26 13.99 9.87
N HIS A 176 -1.94 12.76 10.26
CA HIS A 176 -1.01 11.92 9.51
C HIS A 176 -1.80 10.97 8.61
N THR A 177 -1.38 10.82 7.36
CA THR A 177 -2.07 10.02 6.33
C THR A 177 -2.23 8.54 6.72
N SER A 178 -1.25 7.98 7.43
CA SER A 178 -1.31 6.61 7.98
C SER A 178 -2.20 6.44 9.22
N ARG A 179 -2.78 7.52 9.76
CA ARG A 179 -3.71 7.51 10.91
C ARG A 179 -4.91 8.39 10.60
N TRP A 180 -5.42 8.27 9.40
CA TRP A 180 -6.48 9.15 8.92
C TRP A 180 -7.80 8.86 9.67
N PRO A 181 -8.56 9.90 10.08
CA PRO A 181 -9.85 9.69 10.73
C PRO A 181 -10.81 8.85 9.89
N HIS A 182 -11.49 7.88 10.51
CA HIS A 182 -12.42 6.99 9.81
C HIS A 182 -13.63 7.74 9.24
N GLY A 183 -14.08 8.82 9.89
CA GLY A 183 -15.15 9.69 9.39
C GLY A 183 -14.72 10.65 8.28
N GLY A 184 -13.46 10.59 7.84
CA GLY A 184 -12.91 11.53 6.87
C GLY A 184 -12.66 12.92 7.45
N VAL A 185 -12.28 13.85 6.56
CA VAL A 185 -12.00 15.25 6.90
C VAL A 185 -12.59 16.13 5.80
N ASP A 186 -13.43 17.10 6.18
CA ASP A 186 -13.99 18.08 5.25
C ASP A 186 -13.03 19.28 5.08
N PHE A 187 -12.56 19.49 3.85
CA PHE A 187 -11.69 20.60 3.49
C PHE A 187 -12.43 21.84 2.96
N THR A 188 -13.77 21.79 2.88
CA THR A 188 -14.57 22.89 2.36
C THR A 188 -14.28 24.19 3.09
N ALA A 189 -14.00 25.26 2.33
CA ALA A 189 -13.60 26.58 2.82
C ALA A 189 -12.30 26.61 3.66
N LYS A 190 -11.56 25.51 3.79
CA LYS A 190 -10.30 25.45 4.55
C LYS A 190 -9.09 25.85 3.71
N ARG A 191 -8.09 26.41 4.38
CA ARG A 191 -6.73 26.53 3.86
C ARG A 191 -5.93 25.35 4.39
N VAL A 192 -5.37 24.54 3.50
CA VAL A 192 -4.74 23.27 3.84
C VAL A 192 -3.26 23.34 3.48
N GLY A 193 -2.41 22.82 4.38
CA GLY A 193 -0.99 22.58 4.12
C GLY A 193 -0.73 21.08 4.03
N VAL A 194 0.03 20.63 3.04
CA VAL A 194 0.50 19.24 2.92
C VAL A 194 2.03 19.22 2.99
N ILE A 195 2.58 18.44 3.91
CA ILE A 195 4.03 18.28 4.10
C ILE A 195 4.45 16.93 3.52
N GLY A 196 5.40 16.96 2.58
CA GLY A 196 5.88 15.77 1.87
C GLY A 196 5.26 15.61 0.48
N THR A 197 5.98 14.90 -0.39
CA THR A 197 5.69 14.76 -1.83
C THR A 197 6.00 13.35 -2.35
N GLY A 198 5.97 12.34 -1.46
CA GLY A 198 6.03 10.94 -1.85
C GLY A 198 4.70 10.44 -2.44
N ALA A 199 4.60 9.14 -2.72
CA ALA A 199 3.42 8.51 -3.35
C ALA A 199 2.09 8.88 -2.67
N THR A 200 2.03 8.81 -1.34
CA THR A 200 0.87 9.25 -0.54
C THR A 200 0.42 10.68 -0.85
N ALA A 201 1.36 11.61 -0.93
CA ALA A 201 1.04 13.01 -1.18
C ALA A 201 0.64 13.23 -2.64
N VAL A 202 1.28 12.55 -3.59
CA VAL A 202 0.88 12.56 -5.02
C VAL A 202 -0.57 12.12 -5.19
N GLN A 203 -1.02 11.13 -4.41
CA GLN A 203 -2.42 10.67 -4.39
C GLN A 203 -3.35 11.67 -3.68
N ALA A 204 -2.95 12.22 -2.53
CA ALA A 204 -3.82 13.07 -1.71
C ALA A 204 -3.97 14.51 -2.22
N ILE A 205 -2.89 15.11 -2.71
CA ILE A 205 -2.84 16.53 -3.12
C ILE A 205 -3.93 16.87 -4.15
N PRO A 206 -4.13 16.11 -5.25
CA PRO A 206 -5.16 16.43 -6.23
C PRO A 206 -6.57 16.40 -5.66
N VAL A 207 -6.90 15.42 -4.81
CA VAL A 207 -8.23 15.28 -4.20
C VAL A 207 -8.49 16.39 -3.18
N ILE A 208 -7.49 16.70 -2.34
CA ILE A 208 -7.58 17.81 -1.38
C ILE A 208 -7.70 19.15 -2.10
N ALA A 209 -6.96 19.36 -3.20
CA ALA A 209 -6.98 20.60 -3.98
C ALA A 209 -8.35 20.89 -4.60
N GLN A 210 -9.13 19.85 -4.95
CA GLN A 210 -10.47 20.01 -5.51
C GLN A 210 -11.49 20.52 -4.48
N GLN A 211 -11.28 20.28 -3.19
CA GLN A 211 -12.22 20.63 -2.12
C GLN A 211 -11.79 21.84 -1.29
N ALA A 212 -10.47 22.00 -1.08
CA ALA A 212 -9.93 23.07 -0.24
C ALA A 212 -10.08 24.46 -0.89
N LYS A 213 -10.26 25.50 -0.06
CA LYS A 213 -10.22 26.89 -0.54
C LYS A 213 -8.83 27.29 -1.05
N GLN A 214 -7.80 26.74 -0.42
CA GLN A 214 -6.40 26.98 -0.79
C GLN A 214 -5.58 25.79 -0.33
N LEU A 215 -4.69 25.30 -1.18
CA LEU A 215 -3.72 24.26 -0.85
C LEU A 215 -2.30 24.82 -0.96
N THR A 216 -1.47 24.58 0.06
CA THR A 216 -0.03 24.86 0.05
C THR A 216 0.74 23.55 0.23
N VAL A 217 1.66 23.26 -0.68
CA VAL A 217 2.48 22.04 -0.64
C VAL A 217 3.89 22.38 -0.17
N PHE A 218 4.32 21.79 0.94
CA PHE A 218 5.67 21.90 1.48
C PHE A 218 6.51 20.72 0.98
N GLN A 219 7.12 20.92 -0.19
CA GLN A 219 8.01 19.95 -0.83
C GLN A 219 9.45 20.14 -0.34
N ARG A 220 10.08 19.05 0.11
CA ARG A 220 11.53 19.02 0.36
C ARG A 220 12.31 18.55 -0.87
N THR A 221 11.87 17.45 -1.47
CA THR A 221 12.53 16.82 -2.62
C THR A 221 11.45 16.44 -3.66
N PRO A 222 11.50 16.98 -4.89
CA PRO A 222 10.61 16.55 -5.97
C PRO A 222 10.89 15.10 -6.38
N ASN A 223 9.84 14.36 -6.73
CA ASN A 223 9.93 12.97 -7.19
C ASN A 223 9.53 12.86 -8.67
N PHE A 224 10.06 11.84 -9.35
CA PHE A 224 9.54 11.45 -10.65
C PHE A 224 8.14 10.85 -10.49
N CYS A 225 7.20 11.32 -11.30
CA CYS A 225 5.83 10.82 -11.31
C CYS A 225 5.41 10.57 -12.76
N VAL A 226 4.82 9.41 -13.01
CA VAL A 226 4.19 9.06 -14.29
C VAL A 226 2.68 8.96 -14.11
N PRO A 227 1.87 9.14 -15.18
CA PRO A 227 0.43 9.03 -15.08
C PRO A 227 0.02 7.62 -14.66
N ALA A 228 -0.89 7.49 -13.70
CA ALA A 228 -1.46 6.19 -13.37
C ALA A 228 -2.36 5.65 -14.50
N ARG A 229 -3.02 6.54 -15.26
CA ARG A 229 -4.03 6.14 -16.27
C ARG A 229 -5.08 5.19 -15.70
N ASN A 230 -5.49 5.48 -14.46
CA ASN A 230 -6.53 4.72 -13.80
C ASN A 230 -7.90 4.94 -14.48
N GLY A 231 -8.74 3.91 -14.44
CA GLY A 231 -10.08 3.92 -15.01
C GLY A 231 -10.80 2.62 -14.69
N LYS A 232 -12.08 2.55 -15.05
CA LYS A 232 -12.88 1.33 -14.92
C LYS A 232 -12.21 0.19 -15.69
N VAL A 233 -12.26 -1.02 -15.12
CA VAL A 233 -11.78 -2.19 -15.85
C VAL A 233 -12.78 -2.52 -16.95
N ASP A 234 -12.31 -2.61 -18.19
CA ASP A 234 -13.13 -3.09 -19.31
C ASP A 234 -13.58 -4.54 -19.03
N PRO A 235 -14.89 -4.85 -19.08
CA PRO A 235 -15.41 -6.19 -18.86
C PRO A 235 -14.76 -7.27 -19.74
N GLU A 236 -14.40 -6.95 -20.98
CA GLU A 236 -13.75 -7.89 -21.90
C GLU A 236 -12.31 -8.17 -21.48
N VAL A 237 -11.56 -7.13 -21.11
CA VAL A 237 -10.21 -7.27 -20.55
C VAL A 237 -10.24 -8.08 -19.26
N TRP A 238 -11.23 -7.84 -18.40
CA TRP A 238 -11.44 -8.59 -17.17
C TRP A 238 -11.76 -10.06 -17.44
N ALA A 239 -12.66 -10.35 -18.38
CA ALA A 239 -13.00 -11.71 -18.79
C ALA A 239 -11.78 -12.46 -19.36
N ALA A 240 -11.01 -11.81 -20.23
CA ALA A 240 -9.78 -12.36 -20.78
C ALA A 240 -8.74 -12.68 -19.69
N ARG A 241 -8.55 -11.77 -18.72
CA ARG A 241 -7.66 -12.01 -17.56
C ARG A 241 -8.14 -13.21 -16.73
N ARG A 242 -9.44 -13.29 -16.45
CA ARG A 242 -10.01 -14.41 -15.67
C ARG A 242 -9.81 -15.76 -16.32
N ALA A 243 -9.91 -15.83 -17.65
CA ALA A 243 -9.69 -17.06 -18.41
C ALA A 243 -8.24 -17.54 -18.38
N ARG A 244 -7.27 -16.64 -18.17
CA ARG A 244 -5.82 -16.94 -18.18
C ARG A 244 -5.12 -16.72 -16.83
N TYR A 245 -5.85 -16.71 -15.70
CA TYR A 245 -5.27 -16.38 -14.39
C TYR A 245 -4.07 -17.26 -14.00
N ASP A 246 -4.05 -18.53 -14.41
CA ASP A 246 -2.93 -19.43 -14.17
C ASP A 246 -1.65 -18.98 -14.88
N GLU A 247 -1.78 -18.49 -16.10
CA GLU A 247 -0.69 -17.92 -16.86
C GLU A 247 -0.19 -16.65 -16.18
N ILE A 248 -1.10 -15.75 -15.80
CA ILE A 248 -0.78 -14.53 -15.06
C ILE A 248 0.02 -14.88 -13.80
N ILE A 249 -0.43 -15.85 -13.00
CA ILE A 249 0.23 -16.27 -11.76
C ILE A 249 1.64 -16.82 -12.05
N ARG A 250 1.81 -17.60 -13.12
CA ARG A 250 3.15 -18.07 -13.53
C ARG A 250 4.04 -16.91 -13.94
N ASN A 251 3.53 -15.99 -14.75
CA ASN A 251 4.27 -14.84 -15.26
C ASN A 251 4.75 -13.95 -14.12
N ILE A 252 3.85 -13.54 -13.19
CA ILE A 252 4.24 -12.68 -12.07
C ILE A 252 5.26 -13.37 -11.15
N ARG A 253 5.16 -14.68 -10.93
CA ARG A 253 6.12 -15.44 -10.09
C ARG A 253 7.49 -15.61 -10.75
N ALA A 254 7.54 -15.64 -12.09
CA ALA A 254 8.77 -15.74 -12.84
C ALA A 254 9.43 -14.37 -13.09
N SER A 255 8.64 -13.28 -13.05
CA SER A 255 9.11 -11.91 -13.28
C SER A 255 9.99 -11.39 -12.15
N TYR A 256 10.84 -10.40 -12.47
CA TYR A 256 11.75 -9.78 -11.51
C TYR A 256 11.03 -8.99 -10.40
N PHE A 257 9.90 -8.34 -10.71
CA PHE A 257 9.20 -7.44 -9.79
C PHE A 257 7.84 -7.95 -9.29
N GLY A 258 7.38 -9.12 -9.74
CA GLY A 258 6.03 -9.59 -9.40
C GLY A 258 4.93 -8.99 -10.29
N PHE A 259 5.25 -8.59 -11.52
CA PHE A 259 4.34 -7.98 -12.49
C PHE A 259 4.40 -8.72 -13.83
N GLU A 260 3.37 -8.64 -14.66
CA GLU A 260 3.45 -9.06 -16.07
C GLU A 260 4.22 -8.03 -16.91
N LEU A 261 5.41 -7.64 -16.44
CA LEU A 261 6.29 -6.64 -17.04
C LEU A 261 7.74 -7.16 -17.03
N ASP A 262 8.40 -7.08 -18.17
CA ASP A 262 9.80 -7.42 -18.36
C ASP A 262 10.56 -6.23 -18.96
N PHE A 263 11.87 -6.22 -18.75
CA PHE A 263 12.74 -5.25 -19.40
C PHE A 263 12.72 -5.39 -20.91
N ILE A 264 12.87 -4.27 -21.62
CA ILE A 264 13.22 -4.30 -23.05
C ILE A 264 14.68 -4.78 -23.14
N PRO A 265 14.98 -5.91 -23.81
CA PRO A 265 16.32 -6.48 -23.88
C PRO A 265 17.19 -5.74 -24.91
N LYS A 266 17.26 -4.42 -24.79
CA LYS A 266 18.06 -3.49 -25.61
C LYS A 266 18.66 -2.43 -24.70
N SER A 267 19.76 -1.81 -25.11
CA SER A 267 20.26 -0.60 -24.46
C SER A 267 19.50 0.63 -24.95
N VAL A 268 19.11 1.50 -24.02
CA VAL A 268 18.52 2.81 -24.37
C VAL A 268 19.53 3.77 -25.00
N LEU A 269 20.82 3.54 -24.77
CA LEU A 269 21.93 4.32 -25.34
C LEU A 269 22.18 3.96 -26.80
N GLU A 270 21.96 2.69 -27.16
CA GLU A 270 22.15 2.16 -28.51
C GLU A 270 20.88 2.27 -29.38
N THR A 271 19.74 2.62 -28.77
CA THR A 271 18.47 2.78 -29.49
C THR A 271 18.39 4.17 -30.15
N PRO A 272 18.04 4.27 -31.45
CA PRO A 272 17.89 5.56 -32.13
C PRO A 272 16.96 6.54 -31.38
N PRO A 273 17.26 7.86 -31.38
CA PRO A 273 16.49 8.83 -30.60
C PRO A 273 14.98 8.84 -30.91
N GLU A 274 14.57 8.71 -32.17
CA GLU A 274 13.13 8.65 -32.50
C GLU A 274 12.44 7.39 -31.99
N GLU A 275 13.10 6.22 -32.06
CA GLU A 275 12.56 4.96 -31.55
C GLU A 275 12.42 5.04 -30.01
N ARG A 276 13.45 5.54 -29.33
CA ARG A 276 13.44 5.74 -27.88
C ARG A 276 12.31 6.67 -27.45
N GLU A 277 12.13 7.81 -28.12
CA GLU A 277 11.06 8.76 -27.77
C GLU A 277 9.68 8.12 -27.96
N ALA A 278 9.47 7.37 -29.05
CA ALA A 278 8.22 6.66 -29.29
C ALA A 278 7.93 5.61 -28.21
N VAL A 279 8.94 4.87 -27.75
CA VAL A 279 8.81 3.91 -26.64
C VAL A 279 8.44 4.63 -25.35
N PHE A 280 9.13 5.72 -25.00
CA PHE A 280 8.82 6.51 -23.80
C PHE A 280 7.41 7.11 -23.83
N GLU A 281 6.98 7.64 -24.98
CA GLU A 281 5.63 8.15 -25.18
C GLU A 281 4.57 7.05 -25.01
N SER A 282 4.80 5.87 -25.60
CA SER A 282 3.91 4.71 -25.44
C SER A 282 3.76 4.31 -23.97
N MET A 283 4.87 4.19 -23.22
CA MET A 283 4.83 3.88 -21.79
C MET A 283 4.16 4.97 -20.94
N TRP A 284 4.33 6.24 -21.31
CA TRP A 284 3.67 7.37 -20.66
C TRP A 284 2.15 7.36 -20.87
N ASP A 285 1.71 6.96 -22.05
CA ASP A 285 0.30 6.84 -22.39
C ASP A 285 -0.34 5.59 -21.79
N GLU A 286 0.39 4.48 -21.69
CA GLU A 286 -0.03 3.27 -20.95
C GLU A 286 -0.15 3.55 -19.44
N GLY A 287 0.81 4.32 -18.89
CA GLY A 287 0.88 4.68 -17.48
C GLY A 287 1.23 3.54 -16.53
N GLY A 288 1.06 3.81 -15.24
CA GLY A 288 1.37 2.87 -14.16
C GLY A 288 2.85 2.52 -14.10
N PHE A 289 3.16 1.27 -13.76
CA PHE A 289 4.54 0.84 -13.57
C PHE A 289 5.32 0.48 -14.83
N ARG A 290 4.72 0.55 -16.03
CA ARG A 290 5.43 0.19 -17.28
C ARG A 290 6.74 0.97 -17.45
N PHE A 291 6.70 2.29 -17.25
CA PHE A 291 7.88 3.15 -17.38
C PHE A 291 8.98 2.83 -16.37
N TRP A 292 8.62 2.35 -15.18
CA TRP A 292 9.57 2.03 -14.12
C TRP A 292 10.07 0.59 -14.20
N LEU A 293 9.20 -0.39 -14.38
CA LEU A 293 9.53 -1.82 -14.25
C LEU A 293 9.76 -2.51 -15.60
N GLY A 294 9.25 -1.96 -16.70
CA GLY A 294 9.29 -2.56 -18.04
C GLY A 294 10.11 -1.77 -19.06
N ASN A 295 11.00 -0.90 -18.60
CA ASN A 295 11.83 -0.06 -19.47
C ASN A 295 13.05 -0.84 -20.02
N TYR A 296 13.93 -0.17 -20.76
CA TYR A 296 15.20 -0.74 -21.22
C TYR A 296 16.01 -1.35 -20.06
N GLN A 297 16.65 -2.48 -20.33
CA GLN A 297 17.34 -3.29 -19.33
C GLN A 297 18.46 -2.54 -18.60
N ASP A 298 19.03 -1.50 -19.21
CA ASP A 298 20.12 -0.70 -18.67
C ASP A 298 19.63 0.49 -17.81
N MET A 299 18.34 0.82 -17.81
CA MET A 299 17.78 1.97 -17.06
C MET A 299 18.10 1.91 -15.55
N PHE A 300 18.16 0.71 -14.96
CA PHE A 300 18.43 0.52 -13.53
C PHE A 300 19.91 0.49 -13.18
N PHE A 301 20.77 0.20 -14.15
CA PHE A 301 22.16 -0.20 -13.88
C PHE A 301 23.19 0.73 -14.50
N VAL A 302 22.79 1.56 -15.46
CA VAL A 302 23.66 2.53 -16.14
C VAL A 302 23.14 3.94 -15.90
N ARG A 303 24.00 4.82 -15.39
CA ARG A 303 23.63 6.18 -14.98
C ARG A 303 23.13 7.01 -16.17
N GLU A 304 23.84 6.97 -17.29
CA GLU A 304 23.52 7.71 -18.51
C GLU A 304 22.17 7.25 -19.09
N ALA A 305 21.87 5.95 -19.01
CA ALA A 305 20.59 5.38 -19.39
C ALA A 305 19.44 5.89 -18.49
N ASN A 306 19.68 5.93 -17.18
CA ASN A 306 18.75 6.46 -16.19
C ASN A 306 18.45 7.95 -16.43
N GLU A 307 19.49 8.74 -16.70
CA GLU A 307 19.37 10.18 -16.95
C GLU A 307 18.50 10.48 -18.17
N LEU A 308 18.62 9.70 -19.27
CA LEU A 308 17.75 9.84 -20.44
C LEU A 308 16.28 9.58 -20.14
N CYS A 309 15.99 8.55 -19.33
CA CYS A 309 14.62 8.24 -18.89
C CYS A 309 14.08 9.35 -17.98
N GLY A 310 14.91 9.86 -17.06
CA GLY A 310 14.58 10.98 -16.20
C GLY A 310 14.29 12.26 -17.01
N ASP A 311 15.11 12.58 -18.00
CA ASP A 311 14.97 13.76 -18.84
C ASP A 311 13.67 13.77 -19.64
N PHE A 312 13.20 12.61 -20.09
CA PHE A 312 11.86 12.49 -20.67
C PHE A 312 10.77 12.95 -19.69
N ILE A 313 10.80 12.48 -18.44
CA ILE A 313 9.83 12.90 -17.41
C ILE A 313 9.97 14.39 -17.10
N LYS A 314 11.20 14.93 -17.02
CA LYS A 314 11.42 16.38 -16.81
C LYS A 314 10.79 17.20 -17.94
N ARG A 315 10.90 16.77 -19.20
CA ARG A 315 10.22 17.42 -20.34
C ARG A 315 8.70 17.37 -20.21
N LYS A 316 8.13 16.25 -19.74
CA LYS A 316 6.69 16.14 -19.45
C LYS A 316 6.24 17.12 -18.37
N ILE A 317 6.99 17.25 -17.28
CA ILE A 317 6.68 18.21 -16.21
C ILE A 317 6.63 19.65 -16.77
N ARG A 318 7.65 20.07 -17.53
CA ARG A 318 7.69 21.42 -18.15
C ARG A 318 6.52 21.67 -19.11
N ARG A 319 6.02 20.63 -19.79
CA ARG A 319 4.86 20.74 -20.69
C ARG A 319 3.54 20.89 -19.92
N ILE A 320 3.40 20.21 -18.79
CA ILE A 320 2.19 20.17 -17.98
C ILE A 320 2.06 21.42 -17.12
N VAL A 321 3.12 21.78 -16.40
CA VAL A 321 3.13 22.90 -15.46
C VAL A 321 3.37 24.21 -16.21
N LYS A 322 2.35 25.07 -16.27
CA LYS A 322 2.35 26.28 -17.11
C LYS A 322 3.22 27.41 -16.58
N ASP A 323 3.33 27.53 -15.26
CA ASP A 323 4.24 28.49 -14.63
C ASP A 323 5.68 27.92 -14.63
N PRO A 324 6.63 28.53 -15.34
CA PRO A 324 8.00 28.02 -15.42
C PRO A 324 8.71 27.97 -14.06
N ALA A 325 8.45 28.92 -13.17
CA ALA A 325 9.08 28.96 -11.85
C ALA A 325 8.54 27.85 -10.95
N VAL A 326 7.28 27.46 -11.12
CA VAL A 326 6.69 26.30 -10.43
C VAL A 326 7.21 25.00 -11.05
N ALA A 327 7.33 24.94 -12.38
CA ALA A 327 7.85 23.76 -13.07
C ALA A 327 9.26 23.40 -12.58
N GLU A 328 10.18 24.36 -12.51
CA GLU A 328 11.54 24.11 -12.03
C GLU A 328 11.59 23.67 -10.56
N LYS A 329 10.65 24.13 -9.71
CA LYS A 329 10.54 23.62 -8.33
C LYS A 329 10.07 22.17 -8.26
N LEU A 330 9.28 21.71 -9.23
CA LEU A 330 8.70 20.36 -9.26
C LEU A 330 9.58 19.35 -10.01
N ILE A 331 10.61 19.80 -10.71
CA ILE A 331 11.54 18.94 -11.43
C ILE A 331 12.52 18.26 -10.45
N PRO A 332 12.63 16.92 -10.47
CA PRO A 332 13.64 16.21 -9.71
C PRO A 332 15.07 16.64 -10.11
N THR A 333 15.83 17.11 -9.13
CA THR A 333 17.25 17.42 -9.23
C THR A 333 18.01 16.31 -8.50
N THR A 334 18.34 15.24 -9.21
CA THR A 334 19.15 14.13 -8.69
C THR A 334 20.52 14.59 -8.23
#